data_AF-A0A8B5UBT5-F1
#
_entry.id   AF-A0A8B5UBT5-F1
#
_cell.length_a   1.000
_cell.length_b   1.000
_cell.length_c   1.000
_cell.angle_alpha   90.00
_cell.angle_beta   90.00
_cell.angle_gamma   90.00
#
_symmetry.space_group_name_H-M   'P 1'
#
loop_
_entity.id
_entity.type
_entity.pdbx_description
1 polymer ?
#
loop_
_entity_poly.entity_id
_entity_poly.type
_entity_poly.pdbx_seq_one_letter_code
_entity_poly.pdbx_strand_id
1 'polypeptide(L)' 'FLQLACTRQSGTPGFKLASMEAHTDLLEIARKDARLMLERDIDLQSERGQALRLLLYIFGRDEAIRLLRAG' A
#
# COMPACT_ATOMS: atom_id res chain seq x y z
N PHE A 1 -41.00 2.20 23.91
CA PHE A 1 -40.76 1.02 23.05
C PHE A 1 -40.32 1.56 21.68
N LEU A 2 -39.06 1.56 21.27
CA LEU A 2 -38.00 0.58 21.40
C LEU A 2 -36.64 1.26 21.58
N GLN A 3 -35.88 0.79 22.57
CA GLN A 3 -34.48 1.13 22.81
C GLN A 3 -33.59 0.47 21.76
N LEU A 4 -32.57 1.21 21.33
CA LEU A 4 -31.46 0.79 20.50
C LEU A 4 -30.70 -0.37 21.17
N ALA A 5 -31.01 -1.60 20.78
CA ALA A 5 -30.12 -2.74 20.97
C ALA A 5 -29.06 -2.75 19.84
N CYS A 6 -28.25 -1.69 19.76
CA CYS A 6 -26.90 -1.87 19.23
C CYS A 6 -26.13 -2.58 20.34
N THR A 7 -26.22 -3.89 20.26
CA THR A 7 -25.45 -4.85 21.03
C THR A 7 -24.05 -4.32 21.25
N ARG A 8 -23.74 -4.10 22.53
CA ARG A 8 -22.41 -4.08 23.11
C ARG A 8 -21.70 -5.39 22.76
N GLN A 9 -21.33 -5.54 21.50
CA GLN A 9 -20.63 -6.69 20.96
C GLN A 9 -19.50 -6.28 20.00
N SER A 10 -19.02 -5.04 20.08
CA SER A 10 -17.59 -4.81 19.87
C SER A 10 -16.88 -5.19 21.16
N GLY A 11 -16.80 -6.50 21.42
CA GLY A 11 -15.79 -7.02 22.33
C GLY A 11 -14.46 -6.39 21.92
N THR A 12 -13.76 -5.86 22.93
CA THR A 12 -12.38 -5.36 22.88
C THR A 12 -11.70 -5.67 21.55
N PRO A 13 -11.26 -4.66 20.77
CA PRO A 13 -10.47 -4.95 19.58
C PRO A 13 -9.22 -5.67 20.07
N GLY A 14 -9.27 -7.00 19.98
CA GLY A 14 -8.10 -7.83 20.14
C GLY A 14 -7.17 -7.28 19.11
N PHE A 15 -6.10 -6.63 19.58
CA PHE A 15 -4.97 -6.28 18.76
C PHE A 15 -4.58 -7.59 18.07
N LYS A 16 -5.04 -7.78 16.84
CA LYS A 16 -4.31 -8.57 15.87
C LYS A 16 -3.08 -7.70 15.64
N LEU A 17 -2.07 -7.86 16.49
CA LEU A 17 -0.70 -7.67 16.05
C LEU A 17 -0.61 -8.57 14.82
N ALA A 18 -0.84 -7.97 13.65
CA ALA A 18 -0.75 -8.67 12.38
C ALA A 18 0.64 -9.30 12.40
N SER A 19 0.69 -10.62 12.28
CA SER A 19 1.93 -11.36 12.16
C SER A 19 2.73 -10.72 11.03
N MET A 20 3.75 -9.95 11.40
CA MET A 20 4.71 -9.41 10.45
C MET A 20 5.65 -10.51 9.95
N GLU A 21 5.52 -11.74 10.45
CA GLU A 21 6.45 -12.85 10.18
C GLU A 21 6.11 -13.65 8.91
N ALA A 22 4.89 -13.57 8.38
CA ALA A 22 4.47 -14.40 7.24
C ALA A 22 4.78 -13.80 5.85
N HIS A 23 5.15 -12.52 5.74
CA HIS A 23 5.28 -11.83 4.43
C HIS A 23 6.54 -10.98 4.28
N THR A 24 7.52 -11.09 5.19
CA THR A 24 8.76 -10.31 5.16
C THR A 24 9.51 -10.48 3.84
N ASP A 25 9.57 -11.71 3.32
CA ASP A 25 10.28 -12.03 2.08
C ASP A 25 9.62 -11.39 0.85
N LEU A 26 8.28 -11.35 0.82
CA LEU A 26 7.53 -10.70 -0.26
C LEU A 26 7.71 -9.18 -0.22
N LEU A 27 7.76 -8.59 0.99
CA LEU A 27 8.03 -7.16 1.16
C LEU A 27 9.45 -6.81 0.74
N GLU A 28 10.43 -7.65 1.05
CA GLU A 28 11.81 -7.53 0.59
C GLU A 28 11.90 -7.53 -0.95
N ILE A 29 11.23 -8.50 -1.60
CA ILE A 29 11.19 -8.60 -3.06
C ILE A 29 10.53 -7.35 -3.67
N ALA A 30 9.38 -6.93 -3.15
CA ALA A 30 8.67 -5.76 -3.64
C ALA A 30 9.51 -4.47 -3.49
N ARG A 31 10.25 -4.32 -2.37
CA ARG A 31 11.16 -3.18 -2.17
C ARG A 31 12.32 -3.17 -3.16
N LYS A 32 12.93 -4.33 -3.42
CA LYS A 32 14.01 -4.47 -4.41
C LYS A 32 13.52 -4.13 -5.82
N ASP A 33 12.35 -4.64 -6.20
CA ASP A 33 11.73 -4.36 -7.50
C ASP A 33 11.40 -2.87 -7.66
N ALA A 34 10.82 -2.24 -6.64
CA ALA A 34 10.56 -0.80 -6.64
C ALA A 34 11.84 0.02 -6.80
N ARG A 35 12.92 -0.35 -6.10
CA ARG A 35 14.22 0.34 -6.23
C ARG A 35 14.81 0.18 -7.63
N LEU A 36 14.82 -1.04 -8.16
CA LEU A 36 15.30 -1.31 -9.52
C LEU A 36 14.50 -0.53 -10.56
N MET A 37 13.19 -0.39 -10.35
CA MET A 37 12.33 0.39 -11.23
C MET A 37 12.71 1.87 -11.22
N LEU A 38 12.96 2.46 -10.05
CA LEU A 38 13.38 3.86 -9.95
C LEU A 38 14.77 4.10 -10.53
N GLU A 39 15.68 3.14 -10.41
CA GLU A 39 17.02 3.22 -11.03
C GLU A 39 16.96 3.18 -12.56
N ARG A 40 15.96 2.50 -13.14
CA ARG A 40 15.85 2.29 -14.60
C ARG A 40 14.90 3.27 -15.30
N ASP A 41 13.85 3.71 -14.62
CA ASP A 41 12.77 4.50 -15.19
C ASP A 41 12.14 5.37 -14.09
N ILE A 42 12.92 6.33 -13.62
CA ILE A 42 12.53 7.25 -12.54
C ILE A 42 11.28 8.07 -12.89
N ASP A 43 11.12 8.42 -14.17
CA ASP A 43 9.98 9.18 -14.66
C ASP A 43 8.72 8.32 -14.87
N LEU A 44 8.85 6.99 -14.75
CA LEU A 44 7.81 5.99 -14.99
C LEU A 44 7.17 6.15 -16.38
N GLN A 45 8.01 6.25 -17.42
CA GLN A 45 7.60 6.47 -18.82
C GLN A 45 7.49 5.18 -19.63
N SER A 46 8.20 4.13 -19.22
CA SER A 46 8.08 2.81 -19.85
C SER A 46 6.66 2.26 -19.69
N GLU A 47 6.30 1.26 -20.49
CA GLU A 47 5.00 0.58 -20.38
C GLU A 47 4.74 0.07 -18.95
N ARG A 48 5.76 -0.49 -18.30
CA ARG A 48 5.71 -0.91 -16.90
C ARG A 48 5.55 0.28 -15.95
N GLY A 49 6.25 1.39 -16.20
CA GLY A 49 6.14 2.61 -15.41
C GLY A 49 4.73 3.21 -15.47
N GLN A 50 4.11 3.22 -16.66
CA GLN A 50 2.73 3.67 -16.85
C GLN A 50 1.73 2.78 -16.11
N ALA A 51 1.89 1.47 -16.15
CA ALA A 51 1.08 0.54 -15.35
C ALA A 51 1.21 0.79 -13.84
N LEU A 52 2.42 1.09 -13.36
CA LEU A 52 2.68 1.47 -11.97
C LEU A 52 2.03 2.82 -11.60
N ARG A 53 2.04 3.81 -12.49
CA ARG A 53 1.31 5.08 -12.28
C ARG A 53 -0.18 4.83 -12.10
N LEU A 54 -0.77 4.00 -12.95
CA LEU A 54 -2.18 3.62 -12.86
C LEU A 54 -2.47 2.89 -11.54
N LEU A 55 -1.60 1.97 -11.15
CA LEU A 55 -1.70 1.26 -9.87
C LEU A 55 -1.70 2.25 -8.70
N LEU A 56 -0.73 3.17 -8.65
CA LEU A 56 -0.63 4.17 -7.58
C LEU A 56 -1.85 5.08 -7.52
N TYR A 57 -2.40 5.46 -8.68
CA TYR A 57 -3.63 6.24 -8.78
C TYR A 57 -4.83 5.50 -8.17
N ILE A 58 -5.05 4.24 -8.55
CA ILE A 58 -6.18 3.44 -8.05
C ILE A 58 -6.07 3.21 -6.53
N PHE A 59 -4.86 3.03 -6.00
CA PHE A 59 -4.64 2.87 -4.56
C PHE A 59 -4.59 4.19 -3.78
N GLY A 60 -4.92 5.33 -4.40
CA GLY A 60 -4.98 6.63 -3.73
C GLY A 60 -3.60 7.16 -3.29
N ARG A 61 -2.53 6.71 -3.93
CA ARG A 61 -1.14 7.13 -3.68
C ARG A 61 -0.67 8.17 -4.70
N ASP A 62 -1.53 9.10 -5.09
CA ASP A 62 -1.16 10.19 -6.00
C ASP A 62 -0.06 11.09 -5.42
N GLU A 63 -0.05 11.26 -4.09
CA GLU A 63 1.03 11.91 -3.36
C GLU A 63 2.38 11.22 -3.58
N ALA A 64 2.39 9.88 -3.69
CA ALA A 64 3.61 9.13 -3.93
C ALA A 64 4.18 9.43 -5.33
N ILE A 65 3.34 9.63 -6.35
CA ILE A 65 3.81 10.01 -7.70
C ILE A 65 4.51 11.38 -7.66
N ARG A 66 4.02 12.33 -6.86
CA ARG A 66 4.68 13.63 -6.67
C ARG A 66 6.02 13.48 -5.96
N LEU A 67 6.08 12.67 -4.91
CA LEU A 67 7.31 12.41 -4.15
C LEU A 67 8.37 11.70 -4.99
N LEU A 68 7.98 10.79 -5.87
CA LEU A 68 8.87 10.11 -6.81
C LEU A 68 9.50 11.06 -7.85
N ARG A 69 8.82 12.17 -8.19
CA ARG A 69 9.36 13.19 -9.11
C ARG A 69 10.21 14.25 -8.42
N ALA A 70 10.13 14.37 -7.10
CA ALA A 70 10.80 15.42 -6.33
C ALA A 70 12.19 15.00 -5.83
N GLY A 71 12.58 13.73 -6.02
CA GLY A 71 13.93 13.21 -5.79
C GLY A 71 14.55 12.76 -7.09
#